data_AF-A0A392QVU0-F1
#
_entry.id   AF-A0A392QVU0-F1
#
_cell.length_a   1.000
_cell.length_b   1.000
_cell.length_c   1.000
_cell.angle_alpha   90.00
_cell.angle_beta   90.00
_cell.angle_gamma   90.00
#
_symmetry.space_group_name_H-M   'P 1'
#
loop_
_entity.id
_entity.type
_entity.pdbx_description
1 polymer ?
#
loop_
_entity_poly.entity_id
_entity_poly.type
_entity_poly.pdbx_seq_one_letter_code
_entity_poly.pdbx_strand_id
1 'polypeptide(L)' 'MLRYDTSRFTDLNGEIIHHFIFVSSFSEYTVVDVANLLKIDPAIPPNRACLLSCGVST' A
#
# COMPACT_ATOMS: atom_id res chain seq x y z
N MET A 1 -10.09 6.30 -4.72
CA MET A 1 -9.49 7.58 -5.16
C MET A 1 -8.53 8.02 -4.07
N LEU A 2 -7.40 8.67 -4.39
CA LEU A 2 -6.51 9.20 -3.35
C LEU A 2 -7.23 10.32 -2.62
N ARG A 3 -7.19 10.33 -1.28
CA ARG A 3 -8.00 11.26 -0.46
C ARG A 3 -7.79 12.74 -0.78
N TYR A 4 -6.63 13.10 -1.34
CA TYR A 4 -6.28 14.47 -1.69
C TYR A 4 -5.92 14.63 -3.18
N ASP A 5 -6.32 13.68 -4.04
CA ASP A 5 -6.04 13.69 -5.49
C ASP A 5 -4.59 14.00 -5.89
N THR A 6 -3.63 13.64 -5.03
CA THR A 6 -2.20 13.87 -5.22
C THR A 6 -1.44 12.57 -4.96
N SER A 7 -0.39 12.31 -5.74
CA SER A 7 0.48 11.15 -5.52
C SER A 7 1.49 11.40 -4.40
N ARG A 8 2.02 10.31 -3.82
CA ARG A 8 3.17 10.33 -2.91
C ARG A 8 4.43 9.72 -3.54
N PHE A 9 4.38 9.41 -4.83
CA PHE A 9 5.50 8.88 -5.57
C PHE A 9 5.91 9.82 -6.71
N THR A 10 7.22 9.99 -6.85
CA THR A 10 7.87 10.63 -7.98
C THR A 10 9.03 9.77 -8.45
N ASP A 11 9.35 9.84 -9.73
CA ASP A 11 10.58 9.22 -10.25
C ASP A 11 11.82 10.09 -9.95
N LEU A 12 12.98 9.67 -10.47
CA LEU A 12 14.24 10.41 -10.30
C LEU A 12 14.28 11.75 -11.06
N ASN A 13 13.38 11.94 -12.03
CA ASN A 13 13.26 13.16 -12.83
C ASN A 13 12.23 14.14 -12.24
N GLY A 14 11.49 13.73 -11.20
CA GLY A 14 10.42 14.51 -10.59
C GLY A 14 9.04 14.27 -11.21
N GLU A 15 8.91 13.32 -12.13
CA GLU A 15 7.65 12.97 -12.76
C GLU A 15 6.76 12.18 -11.80
N ILE A 16 5.46 12.47 -11.81
CA ILE A 16 4.49 11.84 -10.92
C ILE A 16 4.32 10.36 -11.29
N ILE A 17 4.52 9.46 -10.32
CA ILE A 17 4.16 8.06 -10.44
C ILE A 17 2.81 7.85 -9.77
N HIS A 18 1.85 7.20 -10.44
CA HIS A 18 0.52 6.97 -9.87
C HIS A 18 0.49 5.81 -8.85
N HIS A 19 -0.43 5.90 -7.89
CA HIS A 19 -0.73 4.78 -7.00
C HIS A 19 -1.49 3.67 -7.75
N PHE A 20 -1.24 2.42 -7.35
CA PHE A 20 -1.92 1.23 -7.89
C PHE A 20 -2.72 0.53 -6.77
N ILE A 21 -4.01 0.31 -7.02
CA ILE A 21 -4.97 -0.34 -6.10
C ILE A 21 -4.81 0.17 -4.65
N PHE A 22 -4.69 1.48 -4.47
CA PHE A 22 -4.61 2.17 -3.17
C PHE A 22 -3.48 1.76 -2.20
N VAL A 23 -2.62 0.81 -2.56
CA VAL A 23 -1.56 0.25 -1.69
C VAL A 23 -0.16 0.45 -2.26
N SER A 24 0.06 0.19 -3.56
CA SER A 24 1.38 0.28 -4.22
C SER A 24 2.50 -0.44 -3.43
N SER A 25 2.36 -1.75 -3.18
CA SER A 25 3.26 -2.53 -2.32
C SER A 25 4.65 -2.82 -2.90
N PHE A 26 4.93 -2.45 -4.16
CA PHE A 26 6.24 -2.63 -4.79
C PHE A 26 7.12 -1.41 -4.57
N SER A 27 7.29 -1.05 -3.31
CA SER A 27 8.16 0.02 -2.83
C SER A 27 8.54 -0.30 -1.39
N GLU A 28 9.76 0.07 -0.97
CA GLU A 28 10.19 -0.10 0.42
C GLU A 28 9.33 0.71 1.39
N TYR A 29 8.78 1.84 0.93
CA TYR A 29 7.87 2.68 1.67
C TYR A 29 6.66 3.03 0.81
N THR A 30 5.46 3.01 1.42
CA THR A 30 4.22 3.45 0.78
C THR A 30 3.40 4.28 1.75
N VAL A 31 2.62 5.21 1.20
CA VAL A 31 1.65 6.00 1.96
C VAL A 31 0.26 5.52 1.57
N VAL A 32 -0.50 5.08 2.57
CA VAL A 32 -1.84 4.51 2.40
C VAL A 32 -2.86 5.30 3.21
N ASP A 33 -4.06 5.45 2.68
CA ASP A 33 -5.17 5.99 3.47
C ASP A 33 -5.57 4.99 4.56
N VAL A 34 -5.95 5.50 5.74
CA VAL A 34 -6.37 4.69 6.89
C VAL A 34 -7.54 3.74 6.57
N ALA A 35 -8.37 4.05 5.58
CA ALA A 35 -9.45 3.18 5.12
C ALA A 35 -8.96 1.92 4.38
N ASN A 36 -7.70 1.88 3.91
CA ASN A 36 -7.12 0.78 3.13
C ASN A 36 -6.08 -0.04 3.92
N LEU A 37 -6.07 0.08 5.25
CA LEU A 37 -5.17 -0.67 6.12
C LEU A 37 -5.88 -1.11 7.39
N LEU A 38 -5.36 -2.16 8.02
CA LEU A 38 -5.84 -2.65 9.31
C LEU A 38 -4.63 -3.06 10.17
N LYS A 39 -4.72 -2.79 11.47
CA LYS A 39 -3.76 -3.31 12.45
C LYS A 39 -4.04 -4.80 12.70
N ILE A 40 -3.03 -5.65 12.55
CA ILE A 40 -3.09 -7.08 12.86
C ILE A 40 -2.31 -7.41 14.13
N ASP A 41 -2.48 -8.64 14.63
CA ASP A 41 -1.74 -9.17 15.77
C ASP A 41 -0.22 -9.18 15.46
N PRO A 42 0.63 -8.56 16.30
CA PRO A 42 2.07 -8.53 16.11
C PRO A 42 2.75 -9.91 16.19
N ALA A 43 2.08 -10.93 16.73
CA ALA A 43 2.59 -12.31 16.76
C ALA A 43 2.55 -13.00 15.39
N ILE A 44 1.80 -12.49 14.41
CA ILE A 44 1.67 -13.10 13.09
C ILE A 44 2.87 -12.71 12.21
N PRO A 45 3.61 -13.67 11.63
CA PRO A 45 4.72 -13.38 10.73
C PRO A 45 4.28 -12.58 9.49
N PRO A 46 4.89 -11.41 9.19
CA PRO A 46 4.51 -10.56 8.05
C PRO A 46 4.55 -11.28 6.69
N ASN A 47 5.53 -12.18 6.50
CA ASN A 47 5.68 -12.96 5.26
C ASN A 47 4.56 -13.98 5.01
N ARG A 48 3.70 -14.23 6.00
CA ARG A 48 2.49 -15.05 5.85
C ARG A 48 1.24 -14.19 5.86
N ALA A 49 1.20 -13.17 6.74
CA ALA A 49 0.09 -12.22 6.82
C ALA A 49 -0.19 -11.50 5.49
N CYS A 50 0.85 -11.25 4.68
CA CYS A 50 0.70 -10.60 3.37
C CYS A 50 -0.28 -11.33 2.43
N LEU A 51 -0.46 -12.64 2.55
CA LEU A 51 -1.40 -13.42 1.72
C LEU A 51 -2.87 -13.07 2.00
N LEU A 52 -3.18 -12.61 3.22
CA LEU A 52 -4.53 -12.18 3.61
C LEU A 52 -4.94 -10.85 2.96
N SER A 53 -3.98 -10.08 2.43
CA SER A 53 -4.24 -8.77 1.82
C SER A 53 -5.03 -8.85 0.51
N CYS A 54 -5.00 -10.01 -0.17
CA CYS A 54 -5.72 -10.22 -1.43
C CYS A 54 -6.00 -11.71 -1.64
N GLY A 55 -4.98 -12.50 -1.99
CA GLY A 55 -5.19 -13.84 -2.57
C GLY A 55 -5.92 -14.87 -1.70
N VAL A 56 -5.82 -14.80 -0.36
CA VAL A 56 -6.53 -15.74 0.54
C VAL A 56 -7.92 -15.22 0.93
N SER A 57 -8.13 -13.91 0.93
CA SER A 57 -9.39 -13.31 1.38
C SER A 57 -10.47 -13.27 0.31
N THR A 58 -10.10 -13.39 -0.97
CA THR A 58 -11.01 -13.51 -2.13
C THR A 58 -11.30 -14.95 -2.49
#